data_AF-A0A9X0QA12-F1
#
_entry.id   AF-A0A9X0QA12-F1
#
_cell.length_a   1.000
_cell.length_b   1.000
_cell.length_c   1.000
_cell.angle_alpha   90.00
_cell.angle_beta   90.00
_cell.angle_gamma   90.00
#
_symmetry.space_group_name_H-M   'P 1'
#
loop_
_entity.id
_entity.type
_entity.pdbx_description
1 polymer ?
#
loop_
_entity_poly.entity_id
_entity_poly.type
_entity_poly.pdbx_seq_one_letter_code
_entity_poly.pdbx_strand_id
1 'polypeptide(L)'
;MSLPTLTLSLALLATCTVVALAQETEALPELDPYLKLNGTVRFRVQAANTREGGDPTQLTIGPDLELYLKPLVRLKEVTAFDLDDAKARPLVFAAGYRYLATPGSPSTNRMELATTAHFPLKLQFLLTDRNRADLDWTNGSFKWRYRNRLQVERPISIRSYHPIPYISAEVYYEEQYQKWSTTELYAGSLFPIKKRYEFDLYYEHQNNTGKRPNSQLEGIGLKLNMFFSLK
;
A
#
# COMPACT_ATOMS: atom_id res chain seq x y z
N MET A 1 -9.32 -37.13 6.07
CA MET A 1 -8.51 -35.93 5.74
C MET A 1 -8.31 -35.93 4.25
N SER A 2 -9.17 -35.19 3.54
CA SER A 2 -9.28 -35.28 2.08
C SER A 2 -8.33 -34.27 1.42
N LEU A 3 -7.71 -34.74 0.34
CA LEU A 3 -6.71 -34.09 -0.50
C LEU A 3 -7.19 -32.96 -1.48
N PRO A 4 -8.48 -32.55 -1.61
CA PRO A 4 -8.88 -31.72 -2.76
C PRO A 4 -8.66 -30.21 -2.56
N THR A 5 -8.28 -29.74 -1.36
CA THR A 5 -8.02 -28.31 -1.13
C THR A 5 -6.61 -27.87 -1.50
N LEU A 6 -5.65 -28.80 -1.59
CA LEU A 6 -4.27 -28.45 -1.96
C LEU A 6 -4.09 -28.27 -3.48
N THR A 7 -4.89 -28.99 -4.28
CA THR A 7 -4.84 -28.95 -5.74
C THR A 7 -5.50 -27.71 -6.33
N LEU A 8 -6.54 -27.15 -5.69
CA LEU A 8 -7.16 -25.91 -6.16
C LEU A 8 -6.25 -24.68 -5.94
N SER A 9 -5.46 -24.68 -4.86
CA SER A 9 -4.48 -23.63 -4.57
C SER A 9 -3.29 -23.67 -5.55
N LEU A 10 -2.84 -24.86 -5.93
CA LEU A 10 -1.76 -25.04 -6.90
C LEU A 10 -2.19 -24.69 -8.33
N ALA A 11 -3.45 -24.93 -8.68
CA ALA A 11 -4.03 -24.56 -9.97
C ALA A 11 -4.19 -23.03 -10.13
N LEU A 12 -4.53 -22.30 -9.05
CA LEU A 12 -4.59 -20.84 -9.09
C LEU A 12 -3.19 -20.20 -9.17
N LEU A 13 -2.18 -20.82 -8.54
CA LEU A 13 -0.78 -20.43 -8.69
C LEU A 13 -0.24 -20.68 -10.10
N ALA A 14 -0.68 -21.77 -10.76
CA ALA A 14 -0.25 -22.12 -12.11
C ALA A 14 -0.96 -21.34 -13.23
N THR A 15 -2.12 -20.72 -12.99
CA THR A 15 -2.76 -19.84 -13.98
C THR A 15 -2.25 -18.40 -13.92
N CYS A 16 -1.70 -17.94 -12.79
CA CYS A 16 -1.01 -16.65 -12.72
C CYS A 16 0.37 -16.67 -13.42
N THR A 17 1.04 -17.81 -13.52
CA THR A 17 2.38 -17.90 -14.14
C THR A 17 2.37 -17.76 -15.66
N VAL A 18 1.23 -17.94 -16.33
CA VAL A 18 1.13 -17.86 -17.80
C VAL A 18 1.06 -16.41 -18.30
N VAL A 19 0.70 -15.43 -17.45
CA VAL A 19 0.62 -14.02 -17.83
C VAL A 19 1.97 -13.30 -17.71
N ALA A 20 2.97 -13.89 -17.05
CA ALA A 20 4.22 -13.21 -16.67
C ALA A 20 5.44 -13.47 -17.61
N LEU A 21 5.25 -14.07 -18.79
CA LEU A 21 6.37 -14.56 -19.62
C LEU A 21 6.94 -13.57 -20.66
N ALA A 22 6.83 -12.25 -20.46
CA ALA A 22 7.41 -11.29 -21.41
C ALA A 22 7.95 -9.97 -20.81
N GLN A 23 7.84 -9.74 -19.50
CA GLN A 23 8.22 -8.46 -18.87
C GLN A 23 9.08 -8.70 -17.63
N GLU A 24 10.12 -7.88 -17.42
CA GLU A 24 10.95 -7.94 -16.22
C GLU A 24 10.07 -7.70 -14.98
N THR A 25 9.91 -8.74 -14.16
CA THR A 25 9.10 -8.70 -12.93
C THR A 25 10.02 -8.48 -11.73
N GLU A 26 9.77 -7.44 -10.96
CA GLU A 26 10.62 -7.04 -9.84
C GLU A 26 10.04 -7.44 -8.48
N ALA A 27 10.91 -7.71 -7.50
CA ALA A 27 10.51 -8.00 -6.12
C ALA A 27 10.51 -6.73 -5.25
N LEU A 28 9.38 -6.43 -4.60
CA LEU A 28 9.17 -5.21 -3.81
C LEU A 28 8.95 -5.55 -2.32
N PRO A 29 10.02 -5.80 -1.53
CA PRO A 29 9.90 -6.03 -0.10
C PRO A 29 9.60 -4.74 0.65
N GLU A 30 8.66 -4.80 1.60
CA GLU A 30 8.33 -3.70 2.51
C GLU A 30 8.18 -4.16 3.97
N LEU A 31 8.51 -3.27 4.90
CA LEU A 31 8.38 -3.45 6.34
C LEU A 31 7.78 -2.20 6.97
N ASP A 32 6.63 -2.37 7.62
CA ASP A 32 5.88 -1.28 8.25
C ASP A 32 5.58 -1.58 9.73
N PRO A 33 6.45 -1.15 10.66
CA PRO A 33 6.12 -1.16 12.08
C PRO A 33 5.19 0.01 12.45
N TYR A 34 4.14 -0.30 13.20
CA TYR A 34 3.14 0.61 13.73
C TYR A 34 3.16 0.60 15.25
N LEU A 35 3.28 1.77 15.87
CA LEU A 35 3.19 1.97 17.31
C LEU A 35 2.01 2.89 17.63
N LYS A 36 0.95 2.31 18.17
CA LYS A 36 -0.17 3.06 18.71
C LYS A 36 0.21 3.72 20.02
N LEU A 37 0.16 5.05 20.04
CA LEU A 37 0.47 5.84 21.23
C LEU A 37 -0.77 6.01 22.11
N ASN A 38 -1.93 6.26 21.50
CA ASN A 38 -3.23 6.38 22.18
C ASN A 38 -4.39 6.09 21.21
N GLY A 39 -5.63 6.43 21.58
CA GLY A 39 -6.82 6.16 20.75
C GLY A 39 -6.91 6.93 19.43
N THR A 40 -6.14 8.02 19.28
CA THR A 40 -6.22 8.98 18.16
C THR A 40 -4.87 9.21 17.46
N VAL A 41 -3.76 8.73 18.01
CA VAL A 41 -2.41 8.96 17.48
C VAL A 41 -1.66 7.65 17.33
N ARG A 42 -1.06 7.45 16.15
CA ARG A 42 -0.19 6.32 15.83
C ARG A 42 1.08 6.82 15.16
N PHE A 43 2.18 6.16 15.47
CA PHE A 43 3.45 6.34 14.78
C PHE A 43 3.67 5.15 13.86
N ARG A 44 4.15 5.39 12.65
CA ARG A 44 4.54 4.37 11.68
C ARG A 44 5.99 4.60 11.29
N VAL A 45 6.71 3.53 10.99
CA VAL A 45 7.95 3.58 10.22
C VAL A 45 7.73 2.77 8.96
N GLN A 46 8.29 3.21 7.85
CA GLN A 46 8.35 2.45 6.62
C GLN A 46 9.82 2.21 6.26
N ALA A 47 10.11 0.99 5.82
CA ALA A 47 11.33 0.64 5.10
C ALA A 47 10.94 -0.24 3.91
N ALA A 48 11.27 0.19 2.70
CA ALA A 48 10.79 -0.46 1.49
C ALA A 48 11.80 -0.31 0.35
N ASN A 49 11.87 -1.32 -0.51
CA ASN A 49 12.36 -1.11 -1.86
C ASN A 49 11.16 -0.71 -2.71
N THR A 50 11.15 0.54 -3.13
CA THR A 50 10.05 1.12 -3.89
C THR A 50 10.51 1.50 -5.27
N ARG A 51 9.56 1.47 -6.20
CA ARG A 51 9.71 2.10 -7.49
C ARG A 51 8.50 2.98 -7.72
N GLU A 52 8.72 4.24 -8.08
CA GLU A 52 7.63 5.19 -8.26
C GLU A 52 7.83 5.95 -9.58
N GLY A 53 6.75 6.25 -10.29
CA GLY A 53 6.82 7.05 -11.52
C GLY A 53 7.83 6.52 -12.54
N GLY A 54 7.97 5.20 -12.68
CA GLY A 54 8.95 4.56 -13.57
C GLY A 54 10.42 4.96 -13.33
N ASP A 55 10.78 5.42 -12.12
CA ASP A 55 12.18 5.58 -11.71
C ASP A 55 12.84 4.21 -11.46
N PRO A 56 14.17 4.11 -11.34
CA PRO A 56 14.82 2.90 -10.86
C PRO A 56 14.40 2.54 -9.43
N THR A 57 14.67 1.31 -9.00
CA THR A 57 14.48 0.86 -7.62
C THR A 57 15.21 1.77 -6.64
N GLN A 58 14.49 2.21 -5.61
CA GLN A 58 15.01 3.09 -4.57
C GLN A 58 14.76 2.46 -3.21
N LEU A 59 15.75 2.56 -2.32
CA LEU A 59 15.52 2.29 -0.91
C LEU A 59 14.82 3.50 -0.30
N THR A 60 13.65 3.28 0.27
CA THR A 60 12.85 4.29 0.95
C THR A 60 12.77 3.95 2.44
N ILE A 61 13.09 4.92 3.29
CA ILE A 61 12.95 4.76 4.74
C ILE A 61 12.46 6.05 5.40
N GLY A 62 11.58 5.93 6.39
CA GLY A 62 11.27 7.04 7.28
C GLY A 62 9.99 6.88 8.09
N PRO A 63 9.72 7.85 8.98
CA PRO A 63 8.59 7.80 9.88
C PRO A 63 7.34 8.54 9.37
N ASP A 64 6.17 8.17 9.90
CA ASP A 64 4.92 8.93 9.82
C ASP A 64 4.30 9.12 11.21
N LEU A 65 3.61 10.24 11.34
CA LEU A 65 2.64 10.48 12.39
C LEU A 65 1.24 10.45 11.80
N GLU A 66 0.39 9.59 12.34
CA GLU A 66 -0.99 9.43 11.93
C GLU A 66 -1.95 9.90 13.03
N LEU A 67 -2.95 10.68 12.63
CA LEU A 67 -3.99 11.26 13.48
C LEU A 67 -5.37 10.78 13.00
N TYR A 68 -6.21 10.37 13.93
CA TYR A 68 -7.51 9.78 13.63
C TYR A 68 -8.67 10.61 14.16
N LEU A 69 -9.76 10.61 13.39
CA LEU A 69 -11.07 10.85 13.96
C LEU A 69 -11.54 9.64 14.79
N LYS A 70 -12.55 9.85 15.64
CA LYS A 70 -13.14 8.75 16.42
C LYS A 70 -13.73 7.66 15.51
N PRO A 71 -13.64 6.38 15.88
CA PRO A 71 -14.14 5.28 15.06
C PRO A 71 -15.67 5.32 14.92
N LEU A 72 -16.17 4.83 13.78
CA LEU A 72 -17.60 4.61 13.55
C LEU A 72 -17.95 3.13 13.77
N VAL A 73 -19.12 2.86 14.36
CA VAL A 73 -19.58 1.50 14.67
C VAL A 73 -19.61 0.61 13.42
N ARG A 74 -20.18 1.11 12.31
CA ARG A 74 -20.27 0.36 11.05
C ARG A 74 -18.91 -0.03 10.48
N LEU A 75 -17.90 0.83 10.62
CA LEU A 75 -16.55 0.51 10.16
C LEU A 75 -15.94 -0.61 11.01
N LYS A 76 -16.15 -0.61 12.33
CA LYS A 76 -15.67 -1.69 13.21
C LYS A 76 -16.24 -3.06 12.84
N GLU A 77 -17.48 -3.11 12.34
CA GLU A 77 -18.11 -4.36 11.91
C GLU A 77 -17.48 -4.88 10.61
N VAL A 78 -17.24 -4.00 9.64
CA VAL A 78 -16.62 -4.35 8.36
C VAL A 78 -15.15 -4.75 8.54
N THR A 79 -14.44 -4.12 9.48
CA THR A 79 -13.01 -4.33 9.71
C THR A 79 -12.72 -5.24 10.91
N ALA A 80 -13.64 -6.13 11.26
CA ALA A 80 -13.55 -6.93 12.48
C ALA A 80 -12.32 -7.85 12.53
N PHE A 81 -11.78 -8.22 11.37
CA PHE A 81 -10.62 -9.11 11.22
C PHE A 81 -9.33 -8.37 10.84
N ASP A 82 -9.40 -7.07 10.57
CA ASP A 82 -8.23 -6.24 10.28
C ASP A 82 -7.42 -5.99 11.55
N LEU A 83 -6.10 -6.11 11.45
CA LEU A 83 -5.19 -5.70 12.53
C LEU A 83 -4.92 -4.19 12.51
N ASP A 84 -5.12 -3.55 11.36
CA ASP A 84 -4.99 -2.10 11.22
C ASP A 84 -6.22 -1.37 11.78
N ASP A 85 -6.06 -0.76 12.95
CA ASP A 85 -7.12 -0.01 13.62
C ASP A 85 -7.50 1.32 12.95
N ALA A 86 -6.70 1.79 11.99
CA ALA A 86 -6.98 2.98 11.19
C ALA A 86 -8.13 2.73 10.19
N LYS A 87 -8.32 1.50 9.70
CA LYS A 87 -9.44 1.14 8.82
C LYS A 87 -10.81 1.27 9.49
N ALA A 88 -10.84 1.14 10.82
CA ALA A 88 -12.04 1.40 11.63
C ALA A 88 -12.32 2.91 11.82
N ARG A 89 -11.49 3.81 11.27
CA ARG A 89 -11.61 5.26 11.41
C ARG A 89 -12.13 5.87 10.11
N PRO A 90 -13.17 6.71 10.14
CA PRO A 90 -13.72 7.29 8.92
C PRO A 90 -12.74 8.20 8.20
N LEU A 91 -11.82 8.82 8.94
CA LEU A 91 -10.82 9.74 8.40
C LEU A 91 -9.52 9.63 9.19
N VAL A 92 -8.42 9.58 8.47
CA VAL A 92 -7.04 9.51 8.96
C VAL A 92 -6.22 10.58 8.26
N PHE A 93 -5.49 11.38 9.03
CA PHE A 93 -4.50 12.31 8.52
C PHE A 93 -3.10 11.77 8.82
N ALA A 94 -2.19 11.86 7.87
CA ALA A 94 -0.80 11.45 8.07
C ALA A 94 0.15 12.54 7.59
N ALA A 95 1.21 12.75 8.36
CA ALA A 95 2.36 13.54 7.95
C ALA A 95 3.61 12.69 8.14
N GLY A 96 4.40 12.57 7.08
CA GLY A 96 5.53 11.67 7.00
C GLY A 96 6.78 12.34 6.45
N TYR A 97 7.92 11.75 6.77
CA TYR A 97 9.19 12.06 6.14
C TYR A 97 9.77 10.78 5.55
N ARG A 98 10.37 10.87 4.37
CA ARG A 98 11.12 9.78 3.74
C ARG A 98 12.47 10.25 3.24
N TYR A 99 13.45 9.37 3.41
CA TYR A 99 14.72 9.43 2.71
C TYR A 99 14.72 8.36 1.61
N LEU A 100 14.92 8.79 0.37
CA LEU A 100 14.95 7.93 -0.81
C LEU A 100 16.38 7.89 -1.36
N ALA A 101 16.97 6.71 -1.36
CA ALA A 101 18.30 6.47 -1.90
C ALA A 101 18.19 5.68 -3.22
N THR A 102 18.60 6.33 -4.31
CA THR A 102 18.66 5.73 -5.64
C THR A 102 20.11 5.45 -6.02
N PRO A 103 20.49 4.22 -6.38
CA PRO A 103 21.85 3.93 -6.84
C PRO A 103 22.27 4.82 -8.01
N GLY A 104 23.43 5.48 -7.89
CA GLY A 104 23.99 6.32 -8.95
C GLY A 104 23.28 7.68 -9.18
N SER A 105 22.35 8.07 -8.32
CA SER A 105 21.68 9.38 -8.37
C SER A 105 21.69 10.08 -7.00
N PRO A 106 21.53 11.41 -6.94
CA PRO A 106 21.38 12.11 -5.66
C PRO A 106 20.19 11.58 -4.86
N SER A 107 20.31 11.54 -3.54
CA SER A 107 19.21 11.16 -2.67
C SER A 107 18.13 12.24 -2.64
N THR A 108 16.90 11.79 -2.38
CA THR A 108 15.71 12.65 -2.29
C THR A 108 15.19 12.63 -0.87
N ASN A 109 14.93 13.81 -0.32
CA ASN A 109 14.20 13.96 0.93
C ASN A 109 12.76 14.29 0.58
N ARG A 110 11.82 13.55 1.14
CA ARG A 110 10.40 13.72 0.86
C ARG A 110 9.62 14.02 2.12
N MET A 111 8.75 15.01 2.05
CA MET A 111 7.66 15.16 3.00
C MET A 111 6.37 14.60 2.38
N GLU A 112 5.68 13.74 3.11
CA GLU A 112 4.41 13.13 2.71
C GLU A 112 3.28 13.72 3.53
N LEU A 113 2.23 14.19 2.87
CA LEU A 113 0.99 14.60 3.52
C LEU A 113 -0.14 13.76 2.95
N ALA A 114 -0.87 13.04 3.79
CA ALA A 114 -1.94 12.18 3.32
C ALA A 114 -3.23 12.34 4.14
N THR A 115 -4.36 12.16 3.45
CA THR A 115 -5.69 12.04 4.04
C THR A 115 -6.34 10.79 3.49
N THR A 116 -6.77 9.90 4.38
CA THR A 116 -7.42 8.63 4.02
C THR A 116 -8.83 8.60 4.58
N ALA A 117 -9.82 8.39 3.72
CA ALA A 117 -11.22 8.21 4.07
C ALA A 117 -11.64 6.75 3.89
N HIS A 118 -12.43 6.24 4.85
CA HIS A 118 -12.92 4.85 4.85
C HIS A 118 -14.45 4.83 4.81
N PHE A 119 -14.99 4.12 3.83
CA PHE A 119 -16.43 4.02 3.58
C PHE A 119 -16.88 2.56 3.63
N PRO A 120 -17.73 2.18 4.60
CA PRO A 120 -18.30 0.83 4.63
C PRO A 120 -19.34 0.70 3.51
N LEU A 121 -19.17 -0.32 2.67
CA LEU A 121 -20.09 -0.66 1.59
C LEU A 121 -20.95 -1.89 1.98
N LYS A 122 -21.94 -2.21 1.14
CA LYS A 122 -22.75 -3.43 1.31
C LYS A 122 -21.85 -4.67 1.21
N LEU A 123 -22.33 -5.81 1.74
CA LEU A 123 -21.64 -7.11 1.67
C LEU A 123 -20.24 -7.13 2.32
N GLN A 124 -20.03 -6.32 3.36
CA GLN A 124 -18.75 -6.22 4.11
C GLN A 124 -17.56 -5.78 3.24
N PHE A 125 -17.81 -5.06 2.16
CA PHE A 125 -16.74 -4.37 1.44
C PHE A 125 -16.36 -3.09 2.18
N LEU A 126 -15.06 -2.80 2.20
CA LEU A 126 -14.52 -1.51 2.60
C LEU A 126 -13.97 -0.81 1.36
N LEU A 127 -14.42 0.43 1.14
CA LEU A 127 -13.81 1.34 0.18
C LEU A 127 -12.92 2.32 0.93
N THR A 128 -11.68 2.45 0.45
CA THR A 128 -10.68 3.35 0.99
C THR A 128 -10.27 4.33 -0.11
N ASP A 129 -10.34 5.62 0.20
CA ASP A 129 -9.84 6.70 -0.65
C ASP A 129 -8.70 7.43 0.05
N ARG A 130 -7.49 7.33 -0.50
CA ARG A 130 -6.28 7.97 0.03
C ARG A 130 -5.79 9.03 -0.93
N ASN A 131 -5.75 10.26 -0.44
CA ASN A 131 -5.22 11.42 -1.15
C ASN A 131 -3.89 11.79 -0.51
N ARG A 132 -2.83 11.93 -1.30
CA ARG A 132 -1.46 12.13 -0.81
C ARG A 132 -0.72 13.16 -1.67
N ALA A 133 0.01 14.06 -1.02
CA ALA A 133 0.95 14.97 -1.65
C ALA A 133 2.37 14.61 -1.22
N ASP A 134 3.25 14.42 -2.18
CA ASP A 134 4.68 14.20 -1.97
C ASP A 134 5.43 15.47 -2.37
N LEU A 135 6.22 15.97 -1.44
CA LEU A 135 7.05 17.16 -1.58
C LEU A 135 8.50 16.69 -1.58
N ASP A 136 9.15 16.71 -2.74
CA ASP A 136 10.46 16.12 -3.00
C ASP A 136 11.54 17.20 -3.09
N TRP A 137 12.63 17.02 -2.35
CA TRP A 137 13.86 17.80 -2.46
C TRP A 137 15.02 16.91 -2.87
N THR A 138 15.56 17.15 -4.06
CA THR A 138 16.69 16.39 -4.63
C THR A 138 17.74 17.38 -5.12
N ASN A 139 18.95 17.32 -4.54
CA ASN A 139 20.07 18.19 -4.92
C ASN A 139 19.69 19.70 -4.99
N GLY A 140 18.90 20.19 -4.02
CA GLY A 140 18.44 21.58 -3.96
C GLY A 140 17.27 21.94 -4.88
N SER A 141 16.83 21.02 -5.75
CA SER A 141 15.63 21.18 -6.57
C SER A 141 14.40 20.66 -5.83
N PHE A 142 13.31 21.44 -5.89
CA PHE A 142 12.01 21.06 -5.35
C PHE A 142 11.08 20.58 -6.45
N LYS A 143 10.39 19.46 -6.21
CA LYS A 143 9.31 18.93 -7.04
C LYS A 143 8.16 18.49 -6.16
N TRP A 144 6.97 18.42 -6.72
CA TRP A 144 5.85 17.82 -6.02
C TRP A 144 5.04 16.91 -6.94
N ARG A 145 4.34 15.98 -6.32
CA ARG A 145 3.35 15.14 -6.99
C ARG A 145 2.16 14.95 -6.09
N TYR A 146 1.02 14.76 -6.71
CA TYR A 146 -0.22 14.36 -6.05
C TYR A 146 -0.58 12.94 -6.46
N ARG A 147 -1.07 12.17 -5.48
CA ARG A 147 -1.45 10.77 -5.62
C ARG A 147 -2.84 10.57 -5.05
N ASN A 148 -3.70 9.91 -5.81
CA ASN A 148 -4.98 9.42 -5.31
C ASN A 148 -5.02 7.90 -5.48
N ARG A 149 -5.29 7.18 -4.40
CA ARG A 149 -5.44 5.73 -4.38
C ARG A 149 -6.83 5.36 -3.91
N LEU A 150 -7.56 4.62 -4.76
CA LEU A 150 -8.82 3.99 -4.42
C LEU A 150 -8.61 2.49 -4.27
N GLN A 151 -8.99 1.95 -3.12
CA GLN A 151 -8.89 0.53 -2.81
C GLN A 151 -10.24 -0.02 -2.36
N VAL A 152 -10.58 -1.21 -2.85
CA VAL A 152 -11.74 -1.98 -2.39
C VAL A 152 -11.25 -3.32 -1.87
N GLU A 153 -11.69 -3.65 -0.66
CA GLU A 153 -11.29 -4.88 0.02
C GLU A 153 -12.47 -5.54 0.73
N ARG A 154 -12.34 -6.85 0.99
CA ARG A 154 -13.37 -7.61 1.70
C ARG A 154 -12.75 -8.74 2.50
N PRO A 155 -12.94 -8.78 3.83
CA PRO A 155 -12.54 -9.93 4.63
C PRO A 155 -13.33 -11.18 4.25
N ILE A 156 -12.64 -12.31 4.09
CA ILE A 156 -13.25 -13.61 3.85
C ILE A 156 -12.98 -14.49 5.07
N SER A 157 -14.02 -15.01 5.71
CA SER A 157 -13.87 -15.93 6.85
C SER A 157 -13.81 -17.39 6.38
N ILE A 158 -12.65 -18.03 6.52
CA ILE A 158 -12.44 -19.46 6.23
C ILE A 158 -11.96 -20.15 7.52
N ARG A 159 -12.91 -20.68 8.32
CA ARG A 159 -12.65 -21.24 9.66
C ARG A 159 -11.94 -20.22 10.55
N SER A 160 -10.71 -20.50 10.97
CA SER A 160 -9.88 -19.61 11.79
C SER A 160 -9.03 -18.63 10.97
N TYR A 161 -9.07 -18.73 9.65
CA TYR A 161 -8.28 -17.92 8.73
C TYR A 161 -9.12 -16.82 8.10
N HIS A 162 -8.58 -15.60 8.03
CA HIS A 162 -9.32 -14.40 7.64
C HIS A 162 -8.53 -13.57 6.62
N PRO A 163 -8.30 -14.09 5.39
CA PRO A 163 -7.65 -13.32 4.34
C PRO A 163 -8.53 -12.15 3.90
N ILE A 164 -7.88 -11.06 3.53
CA ILE A 164 -8.55 -9.82 3.11
C ILE A 164 -8.03 -9.47 1.72
N PRO A 165 -8.58 -10.10 0.66
CA PRO A 165 -8.26 -9.73 -0.71
C PRO A 165 -8.70 -8.31 -1.02
N TYR A 166 -7.94 -7.66 -1.89
CA TYR A 166 -8.21 -6.30 -2.34
C TYR A 166 -7.78 -6.09 -3.80
N ILE A 167 -8.37 -5.06 -4.40
CA ILE A 167 -7.89 -4.43 -5.62
C ILE A 167 -7.74 -2.93 -5.38
N SER A 168 -6.78 -2.31 -6.03
CA SER A 168 -6.55 -0.87 -5.90
C SER A 168 -6.09 -0.26 -7.22
N ALA A 169 -6.44 1.00 -7.42
CA ALA A 169 -5.90 1.83 -8.49
C ALA A 169 -5.34 3.12 -7.89
N GLU A 170 -4.17 3.54 -8.31
CA GLU A 170 -3.51 4.77 -7.89
C GLU A 170 -3.11 5.61 -9.09
N VAL A 171 -3.43 6.90 -9.06
CA VAL A 171 -3.15 7.85 -10.15
C VAL A 171 -2.28 9.00 -9.64
N TYR A 172 -1.33 9.41 -10.48
CA TYR A 172 -0.29 10.37 -10.13
C TYR A 172 -0.39 11.58 -11.03
N TYR A 173 -0.56 12.76 -10.44
CA TYR A 173 -0.27 14.03 -11.09
C TYR A 173 1.16 14.43 -10.72
N GLU A 174 2.02 14.57 -11.71
CA GLU A 174 3.42 14.91 -11.49
C GLU A 174 3.71 16.29 -12.04
N GLU A 175 4.22 17.20 -11.19
CA GLU A 175 4.54 18.57 -11.58
C GLU A 175 5.53 18.63 -12.73
N GLN A 176 6.54 17.75 -12.74
CA GLN A 176 7.57 17.70 -13.78
C GLN A 176 7.03 17.47 -15.19
N TYR A 177 5.85 16.82 -15.32
CA TYR A 177 5.18 16.58 -16.60
C TYR A 177 3.92 17.44 -16.78
N GLN A 178 3.51 18.16 -15.72
CA GLN A 178 2.30 18.96 -15.64
C GLN A 178 1.02 18.20 -16.04
N LYS A 179 0.97 16.90 -15.77
CA LYS A 179 -0.14 16.03 -16.16
C LYS A 179 -0.27 14.82 -15.24
N TRP A 180 -1.40 14.12 -15.40
CA TRP A 180 -1.57 12.76 -14.91
C TRP A 180 -0.73 11.82 -15.77
N SER A 181 0.38 11.33 -15.24
CA SER A 181 1.39 10.61 -16.00
C SER A 181 1.48 9.13 -15.64
N THR A 182 1.22 8.77 -14.39
CA THR A 182 1.42 7.41 -13.89
C THR A 182 0.12 6.85 -13.33
N THR A 183 -0.18 5.61 -13.71
CA THR A 183 -1.25 4.79 -13.15
C THR A 183 -0.66 3.49 -12.63
N GLU A 184 -1.01 3.14 -11.40
CA GLU A 184 -0.61 1.89 -10.75
C GLU A 184 -1.86 1.10 -10.37
N LEU A 185 -1.85 -0.20 -10.68
CA LEU A 185 -2.92 -1.14 -10.39
C LEU A 185 -2.38 -2.22 -9.49
N TYR A 186 -3.15 -2.54 -8.45
CA TYR A 186 -2.78 -3.54 -7.46
C TYR A 186 -3.87 -4.60 -7.33
N ALA A 187 -3.44 -5.85 -7.18
CA ALA A 187 -4.27 -6.94 -6.72
C ALA A 187 -3.50 -7.73 -5.67
N GLY A 188 -4.08 -7.90 -4.48
CA GLY A 188 -3.37 -8.50 -3.36
C GLY A 188 -4.29 -9.08 -2.31
N SER A 189 -3.68 -9.58 -1.24
CA SER A 189 -4.40 -10.06 -0.07
C SER A 189 -3.60 -9.86 1.19
N LEU A 190 -4.27 -9.35 2.23
CA LEU A 190 -3.75 -9.28 3.58
C LEU A 190 -3.99 -10.60 4.29
N PHE A 191 -3.02 -11.02 5.08
CA PHE A 191 -3.01 -12.25 5.85
C PHE A 191 -2.65 -11.95 7.30
N PRO A 192 -3.66 -11.70 8.16
CA PRO A 192 -3.45 -11.51 9.58
C PRO A 192 -2.85 -12.77 10.22
N ILE A 193 -1.70 -12.61 10.90
CA ILE A 193 -1.02 -13.65 11.66
C ILE A 193 -0.98 -13.24 13.14
N LYS A 194 -1.74 -13.98 13.96
CA LYS A 194 -1.95 -13.66 15.38
C LYS A 194 -2.52 -12.24 15.52
N LYS A 195 -2.13 -11.51 16.57
CA LYS A 195 -2.68 -10.19 16.92
C LYS A 195 -1.76 -9.02 16.54
N ARG A 196 -0.62 -9.28 15.90
CA ARG A 196 0.46 -8.29 15.76
C ARG A 196 1.15 -8.27 14.40
N TYR A 197 0.95 -9.28 13.56
CA TYR A 197 1.67 -9.40 12.30
C TYR A 197 0.65 -9.59 11.19
N GLU A 198 0.87 -8.94 10.06
CA GLU A 198 0.06 -9.14 8.87
C GLU A 198 1.00 -9.12 7.67
N PHE A 199 0.83 -10.12 6.81
CA PHE A 199 1.53 -10.16 5.53
C PHE A 199 0.60 -9.65 4.44
N ASP A 200 1.12 -8.81 3.56
CA ASP A 200 0.45 -8.40 2.33
C ASP A 200 1.26 -8.92 1.15
N LEU A 201 0.68 -9.83 0.38
CA LEU A 201 1.23 -10.28 -0.88
C LEU A 201 0.41 -9.65 -1.99
N TYR A 202 1.07 -8.94 -2.89
CA TYR A 202 0.40 -8.23 -3.96
C TYR A 202 1.18 -8.27 -5.26
N TYR A 203 0.43 -8.12 -6.35
CA TYR A 203 0.95 -7.82 -7.66
C TYR A 203 0.68 -6.35 -7.97
N GLU A 204 1.64 -5.71 -8.62
CA GLU A 204 1.59 -4.32 -9.08
C GLU A 204 1.83 -4.27 -10.59
N HIS A 205 0.95 -3.57 -11.29
CA HIS A 205 1.15 -3.15 -12.67
C HIS A 205 1.24 -1.63 -12.74
N GLN A 206 2.33 -1.11 -13.28
CA GLN A 206 2.57 0.32 -13.43
C GLN A 206 2.64 0.72 -14.90
N ASN A 207 1.94 1.79 -15.26
CA ASN A 207 2.00 2.40 -16.57
C ASN A 207 2.32 3.90 -16.45
N ASN A 208 3.47 4.32 -17.00
CA ASN A 208 3.94 5.70 -17.00
C ASN A 208 4.01 6.28 -18.43
N THR A 209 3.28 7.37 -18.63
CA THR A 209 3.19 8.13 -19.89
C THR A 209 3.85 9.52 -19.82
N GLY A 210 4.44 9.87 -18.68
CA GLY A 210 5.24 11.07 -18.46
C GLY A 210 6.60 11.04 -19.17
N LYS A 211 7.26 9.88 -19.15
CA LYS A 211 8.55 9.65 -19.82
C LYS A 211 8.36 9.29 -21.30
N ARG A 212 9.41 9.51 -22.11
CA ARG A 212 9.49 9.05 -23.50
C ARG A 212 10.74 8.18 -23.71
N PRO A 213 10.61 6.93 -24.20
CA PRO A 213 9.34 6.23 -24.46
C PRO A 213 8.52 6.01 -23.17
N ASN A 214 7.22 5.72 -23.32
CA ASN A 214 6.39 5.31 -22.18
C ASN A 214 6.99 4.06 -21.53
N SER A 215 6.76 3.90 -20.23
CA SER A 215 7.28 2.78 -19.45
C SER A 215 6.15 1.97 -18.86
N GLN A 216 6.25 0.64 -18.96
CA GLN A 216 5.34 -0.31 -18.34
C GLN A 216 6.15 -1.32 -17.56
N LEU A 217 5.71 -1.61 -16.36
CA LEU A 217 6.51 -2.37 -15.43
C LEU A 217 5.64 -3.20 -14.49
N GLU A 218 6.17 -4.36 -14.11
CA GLU A 218 5.47 -5.34 -13.27
C GLU A 218 6.23 -5.57 -11.97
N GLY A 219 5.50 -5.77 -10.88
CA GLY A 219 6.06 -5.99 -9.55
C GLY A 219 5.30 -7.06 -8.77
N ILE A 220 6.03 -7.83 -7.97
CA ILE A 220 5.49 -8.69 -6.92
C ILE A 220 5.98 -8.15 -5.58
N GLY A 221 5.05 -7.63 -4.80
CA GLY A 221 5.33 -7.06 -3.49
C GLY A 221 5.04 -8.01 -2.35
N LEU A 222 5.89 -7.94 -1.32
CA LEU A 222 5.69 -8.61 -0.05
C LEU A 222 5.92 -7.63 1.07
N LYS A 223 4.86 -7.31 1.81
CA LYS A 223 4.90 -6.39 2.92
C LYS A 223 4.62 -7.08 4.25
N LEU A 224 5.40 -6.73 5.27
CA LEU A 224 5.17 -7.13 6.64
C LEU A 224 4.72 -5.93 7.47
N ASN A 225 3.46 -5.92 7.89
CA ASN A 225 2.92 -4.97 8.85
C ASN A 225 3.08 -5.52 10.28
N MET A 226 3.58 -4.70 11.20
CA MET A 226 3.76 -5.07 12.62
C MET A 226 3.06 -4.09 13.55
N PHE A 227 2.13 -4.55 14.37
CA PHE A 227 1.29 -3.70 15.21
C PHE A 227 1.64 -3.81 16.70
N PHE A 228 1.96 -2.66 17.30
CA PHE A 228 2.28 -2.49 18.71
C PHE A 228 1.41 -1.40 19.35
N SER A 229 1.20 -1.47 20.67
CA SER A 229 0.47 -0.45 21.42
C SER A 229 1.18 -0.18 22.73
N LEU A 230 1.37 1.11 23.06
CA LEU A 230 1.62 1.53 24.42
C LEU A 230 0.30 1.37 25.21
N LYS A 231 0.40 0.86 26.44
CA LYS A 231 -0.75 0.72 27.34
C LYS A 231 -1.08 2.05 27.98
#